data_AF-A0A3E1DJ13-F1
#
_entry.id   AF-A0A3E1DJ13-F1
#
_cell.length_a   1.000
_cell.length_b   1.000
_cell.length_c   1.000
_cell.angle_alpha   90.00
_cell.angle_beta   90.00
_cell.angle_gamma   90.00
#
_symmetry.space_group_name_H-M   'P 1'
#
loop_
_entity.id
_entity.type
_entity.pdbx_description
1 polymer ?
#
loop_
_entity_poly.entity_id
_entity_poly.type
_entity_poly.pdbx_seq_one_letter_code
_entity_poly.pdbx_strand_id
1 'polypeptide(L)'
;MFNLQDKKRSAYSAHDLEKLEASLTDYWDKSRAQESATIVDLEKHLWLANGAAATASVGFIQAAKTTVPLLQYAGAWAFVAGILFLVILKYVSSFISSRDRYRFQDAKSRFDAEEVSDHVFRGVHDRIFCILNRSYLILQWGAGAAFIAGAILTLIGVRCAA
;
A
#
# COMPACT_ATOMS: atom_id res chain seq x y z
N MET A 1 -12.82 18.34 -0.09
CA MET A 1 -14.08 18.00 -0.79
C MET A 1 -14.17 18.93 -1.99
N PHE A 2 -14.15 18.40 -3.21
CA PHE A 2 -14.29 19.23 -4.40
C PHE A 2 -15.64 19.93 -4.40
N ASN A 3 -15.65 21.24 -4.53
CA ASN A 3 -16.90 21.97 -4.72
C ASN A 3 -17.29 21.88 -6.21
N LEU A 4 -17.70 20.67 -6.62
CA LEU A 4 -18.09 20.40 -7.99
C LEU A 4 -19.46 21.02 -8.27
N GLN A 5 -19.58 21.72 -9.39
CA GLN A 5 -20.79 22.45 -9.77
C GLN A 5 -21.49 21.88 -11.01
N ASP A 6 -20.97 20.78 -11.57
CA ASP A 6 -21.43 20.15 -12.80
C ASP A 6 -21.41 21.12 -13.99
N LYS A 7 -20.29 21.83 -14.11
CA LYS A 7 -20.05 22.89 -15.09
C LYS A 7 -18.88 22.54 -16.00
N LYS A 8 -18.98 22.96 -17.25
CA LYS A 8 -17.83 23.00 -18.17
C LYS A 8 -16.89 24.12 -17.79
N ARG A 9 -15.62 24.02 -18.20
CA ARG A 9 -14.57 25.00 -17.91
C ARG A 9 -14.98 26.44 -18.25
N SER A 10 -15.60 26.66 -19.40
CA SER A 10 -16.08 27.98 -19.87
C SER A 10 -17.16 28.62 -18.99
N ALA A 11 -17.88 27.82 -18.18
CA ALA A 11 -18.92 28.33 -17.28
C ALA A 11 -18.38 28.73 -15.90
N TYR A 12 -17.07 28.56 -15.64
CA TYR A 12 -16.43 28.99 -14.41
C TYR A 12 -15.98 30.45 -14.50
N SER A 13 -16.14 31.18 -13.39
CA SER A 13 -15.39 32.42 -13.20
C SER A 13 -13.90 32.10 -13.01
N ALA A 14 -13.01 33.03 -13.36
CA ALA A 14 -11.57 32.83 -13.19
C ALA A 14 -11.19 32.44 -11.75
N HIS A 15 -11.82 33.07 -10.76
CA HIS A 15 -11.62 32.79 -9.35
C HIS A 15 -12.14 31.41 -8.93
N ASP A 16 -13.28 30.95 -9.46
CA ASP A 16 -13.81 29.62 -9.12
C ASP A 16 -12.99 28.51 -9.80
N LEU A 17 -12.46 28.77 -10.98
CA LEU A 17 -11.57 27.87 -11.70
C LEU A 17 -10.24 27.70 -10.95
N GLU A 18 -9.68 28.79 -10.42
CA GLU A 18 -8.48 28.75 -9.57
C GLU A 18 -8.71 27.92 -8.30
N LYS A 19 -9.86 28.07 -7.64
CA LYS A 19 -10.21 27.23 -6.47
C LYS A 19 -10.37 25.76 -6.83
N LEU A 20 -10.96 25.45 -7.99
CA LEU A 20 -11.10 24.09 -8.48
C LEU A 20 -9.72 23.48 -8.77
N GLU A 21 -8.84 24.23 -9.45
CA GLU A 21 -7.48 23.78 -9.78
C GLU A 21 -6.61 23.59 -8.53
N ALA A 22 -6.73 24.48 -7.54
CA ALA A 22 -6.06 24.32 -6.25
C ALA A 22 -6.52 23.03 -5.53
N SER A 23 -7.82 22.75 -5.53
CA SER A 23 -8.37 21.51 -4.94
C SER A 23 -7.88 20.26 -5.70
N LEU A 24 -7.78 20.35 -7.03
CA LEU A 24 -7.34 19.24 -7.90
C LEU A 24 -5.85 18.96 -7.70
N THR A 25 -5.07 20.02 -7.52
CA THR A 25 -3.64 19.95 -7.24
C THR A 25 -3.38 19.36 -5.86
N ASP A 26 -4.11 19.80 -4.82
CA ASP A 26 -4.03 19.22 -3.48
C ASP A 26 -4.36 17.72 -3.47
N TYR A 27 -5.40 17.32 -4.22
CA TYR A 27 -5.73 15.89 -4.38
C TYR A 27 -4.60 15.11 -5.05
N TRP A 28 -4.05 15.65 -6.14
CA TRP A 28 -2.94 15.04 -6.85
C TRP A 28 -1.69 14.90 -5.97
N ASP A 29 -1.38 15.93 -5.20
CA ASP A 29 -0.23 15.95 -4.29
C ASP A 29 -0.40 14.96 -3.14
N LYS A 30 -1.60 14.86 -2.57
CA LYS A 30 -1.93 13.81 -1.58
C LYS A 30 -1.78 12.41 -2.14
N SER A 31 -2.21 12.19 -3.39
CA SER A 31 -2.03 10.91 -4.07
C SER A 31 -0.54 10.56 -4.21
N ARG A 32 0.28 11.50 -4.69
CA ARG A 32 1.74 11.32 -4.80
C ARG A 32 2.41 11.10 -3.45
N ALA A 33 2.00 11.84 -2.42
CA ALA A 33 2.55 11.70 -1.07
C ALA A 33 2.24 10.31 -0.49
N GLN A 34 1.04 9.79 -0.74
CA GLN A 34 0.67 8.45 -0.28
C GLN A 34 1.37 7.34 -1.06
N GLU A 35 1.56 7.50 -2.37
CA GLU A 35 2.39 6.59 -3.16
C GLU A 35 3.83 6.57 -2.64
N SER A 36 4.41 7.74 -2.39
CA SER A 36 5.76 7.89 -1.83
C SER A 36 5.87 7.26 -0.43
N ALA A 37 4.90 7.53 0.46
CA ALA A 37 4.85 6.93 1.79
C ALA A 37 4.76 5.40 1.71
N THR A 38 3.99 4.86 0.77
CA THR A 38 3.88 3.41 0.53
C THR A 38 5.21 2.80 0.08
N ILE A 39 5.96 3.50 -0.77
CA ILE A 39 7.29 3.05 -1.23
C ILE A 39 8.29 3.05 -0.06
N VAL A 40 8.32 4.13 0.73
CA VAL A 40 9.19 4.25 1.91
C VAL A 40 8.86 3.18 2.96
N ASP A 41 7.57 2.91 3.19
CA ASP A 41 7.16 1.91 4.17
C ASP A 41 7.48 0.48 3.70
N LEU A 42 7.40 0.22 2.40
CA LEU A 42 7.87 -1.04 1.85
C LEU A 42 9.38 -1.23 2.05
N GLU A 43 10.19 -0.18 1.91
CA GLU A 43 11.63 -0.25 2.18
C GLU A 43 11.89 -0.67 3.64
N LYS A 44 11.14 -0.09 4.59
CA LYS A 44 11.18 -0.52 6.01
C LYS A 44 10.73 -1.96 6.19
N HIS A 45 9.69 -2.38 5.48
CA HIS A 45 9.17 -3.75 5.53
C HIS A 45 10.14 -4.77 4.91
N LEU A 46 10.95 -4.38 3.91
CA LEU A 46 12.04 -5.19 3.36
C LEU A 46 13.18 -5.36 4.37
N TRP A 47 13.49 -4.31 5.15
CA TRP A 47 14.40 -4.43 6.28
C TRP A 47 13.90 -5.40 7.35
N LEU A 48 12.60 -5.36 7.67
CA LEU A 48 11.94 -6.34 8.54
C LEU A 48 12.00 -7.76 7.97
N ALA A 49 11.79 -7.92 6.66
CA ALA A 49 11.92 -9.21 5.97
C ALA A 49 13.34 -9.78 6.07
N ASN A 50 14.36 -8.94 5.91
CA ASN A 50 15.76 -9.34 6.11
C ASN A 50 16.04 -9.74 7.57
N GLY A 51 15.53 -8.96 8.53
CA GLY A 51 15.65 -9.30 9.95
C GLY A 51 14.98 -10.64 10.29
N ALA A 52 13.77 -10.87 9.78
CA ALA A 52 13.03 -12.12 9.93
C ALA A 52 13.75 -13.31 9.29
N ALA A 53 14.32 -13.13 8.08
CA ALA A 53 15.13 -14.15 7.43
C ALA A 53 16.35 -14.52 8.28
N ALA A 54 17.05 -13.52 8.84
CA ALA A 54 18.17 -13.75 9.75
C ALA A 54 17.74 -14.51 11.02
N THR A 55 16.62 -14.13 11.64
CA THR A 55 16.07 -14.84 12.81
C THR A 55 15.69 -16.28 12.49
N ALA A 56 15.04 -16.54 11.36
CA ALA A 56 14.73 -17.88 10.90
C ALA A 56 16.01 -18.71 10.69
N SER A 57 17.01 -18.16 10.00
CA SER A 57 18.31 -18.80 9.79
C SER A 57 18.99 -19.16 11.11
N VAL A 58 18.99 -18.26 12.11
CA VAL A 58 19.53 -18.55 13.45
C VAL A 58 18.78 -19.70 14.12
N GLY A 59 17.44 -19.70 14.06
CA GLY A 59 16.62 -20.78 14.62
C GLY A 59 16.90 -22.14 13.99
N PHE A 60 17.05 -22.20 12.67
CA PHE A 60 17.43 -23.42 11.96
C PHE A 60 18.86 -23.88 12.27
N ILE A 61 19.82 -22.95 12.36
CA ILE A 61 21.23 -23.28 12.71
C ILE A 61 21.30 -23.83 14.13
N GLN A 62 20.55 -23.27 15.08
CA GLN A 62 20.50 -23.79 16.45
C GLN A 62 19.85 -25.17 16.53
N ALA A 63 18.78 -25.41 15.75
CA ALA A 63 18.10 -26.70 15.72
C ALA A 63 18.83 -27.77 14.91
N ALA A 64 19.77 -27.43 14.01
CA ALA A 64 20.52 -28.41 13.21
C ALA A 64 21.36 -29.41 14.03
N LYS A 65 21.52 -29.19 15.34
CA LYS A 65 22.11 -30.15 16.28
C LYS A 65 21.14 -31.28 16.67
N THR A 66 19.86 -31.15 16.36
CA THR A 66 18.76 -32.10 16.60
C THR A 66 17.78 -32.12 15.41
N THR A 67 16.74 -32.96 15.44
CA THR A 67 15.68 -32.94 14.41
C THR A 67 14.92 -31.62 14.49
N VAL A 68 14.85 -30.88 13.38
CA VAL A 68 14.14 -29.59 13.29
C VAL A 68 12.65 -29.80 13.61
N PRO A 69 12.11 -29.19 14.68
CA PRO A 69 10.72 -29.39 15.07
C PRO A 69 9.75 -28.71 14.09
N LEU A 70 8.58 -29.33 13.92
CA LEU A 70 7.50 -28.90 13.02
C LEU A 70 7.09 -27.42 13.24
N LEU A 71 7.22 -26.92 14.47
CA LEU A 71 6.95 -25.52 14.84
C LEU A 71 7.93 -24.52 14.21
N GLN A 72 9.20 -24.88 14.02
CA GLN A 72 10.15 -24.00 13.32
C GLN A 72 9.83 -23.90 11.83
N TYR A 73 9.39 -24.99 11.20
CA TYR A 73 8.89 -24.95 9.83
C TYR A 73 7.64 -24.07 9.71
N ALA A 74 6.69 -24.20 10.63
CA ALA A 74 5.51 -23.34 10.67
C ALA A 74 5.88 -21.86 10.85
N GLY A 75 6.85 -21.55 11.71
CA GLY A 75 7.36 -20.20 11.89
C GLY A 75 8.03 -19.63 10.64
N ALA A 76 8.84 -20.44 9.95
CA ALA A 76 9.47 -20.06 8.68
C ALA A 76 8.43 -19.77 7.57
N TRP A 77 7.40 -20.61 7.47
CA TRP A 77 6.29 -20.37 6.54
C TRP A 77 5.49 -19.11 6.87
N ALA A 78 5.30 -18.79 8.15
CA ALA A 78 4.67 -17.53 8.56
C ALA A 78 5.49 -16.31 8.11
N PHE A 79 6.83 -16.38 8.21
CA PHE A 79 7.70 -15.32 7.68
C PHE A 79 7.62 -15.18 6.16
N VAL A 80 7.64 -16.29 5.41
CA VAL A 80 7.48 -16.29 3.95
C VAL A 80 6.12 -15.70 3.55
N ALA A 81 5.04 -16.07 4.22
CA ALA A 81 3.71 -15.53 3.98
C ALA A 81 3.65 -14.02 4.25
N GLY A 82 4.24 -13.54 5.35
CA GLY A 82 4.35 -12.12 5.66
C GLY A 82 5.06 -11.32 4.56
N ILE A 83 6.18 -11.84 4.04
CA ILE A 83 6.93 -11.23 2.93
C ILE A 83 6.09 -11.20 1.65
N LEU A 84 5.41 -12.31 1.31
CA LEU A 84 4.55 -12.37 0.13
C LEU A 84 3.42 -11.34 0.20
N PHE A 85 2.77 -11.18 1.36
CA PHE A 85 1.74 -10.15 1.55
C PHE A 85 2.27 -8.73 1.32
N LEU A 86 3.47 -8.42 1.83
CA LEU A 86 4.12 -7.13 1.62
C LEU A 86 4.44 -6.87 0.14
N VAL A 87 4.92 -7.89 -0.57
CA VAL A 87 5.23 -7.79 -2.00
C VAL A 87 3.96 -7.58 -2.82
N ILE A 88 2.90 -8.36 -2.57
CA ILE A 88 1.60 -8.20 -3.23
C ILE A 88 1.06 -6.79 -3.00
N LEU A 89 1.16 -6.29 -1.77
CA LEU A 89 0.71 -4.94 -1.43
C LEU A 89 1.44 -3.85 -2.23
N LYS A 90 2.77 -3.97 -2.40
CA LYS A 90 3.54 -3.04 -3.25
C LYS A 90 2.96 -2.97 -4.66
N TYR A 91 2.83 -4.13 -5.29
CA TYR A 91 2.45 -4.20 -6.71
C TYR A 91 1.01 -3.72 -6.92
N VAL A 92 0.09 -4.10 -6.03
CA VAL A 92 -1.30 -3.64 -6.09
C VAL A 92 -1.39 -2.12 -5.88
N SER A 93 -0.67 -1.58 -4.90
CA SER A 93 -0.64 -0.13 -4.64
C SER A 93 -0.06 0.66 -5.81
N SER A 94 1.09 0.24 -6.35
CA SER A 94 1.72 0.89 -7.50
C SER A 94 0.86 0.81 -8.76
N PHE A 95 0.24 -0.34 -9.04
CA PHE A 95 -0.67 -0.49 -10.18
C PHE A 95 -1.88 0.43 -10.08
N ILE A 96 -2.49 0.53 -8.89
CA ILE A 96 -3.67 1.36 -8.67
C ILE A 96 -3.31 2.86 -8.72
N SER A 97 -2.20 3.28 -8.11
CA SER A 97 -1.72 4.67 -8.20
C SER A 97 -1.47 5.06 -9.66
N SER A 98 -0.76 4.22 -10.42
CA SER A 98 -0.49 4.43 -11.83
C SER A 98 -1.77 4.57 -12.65
N ARG A 99 -2.74 3.66 -12.47
CA ARG A 99 -4.03 3.71 -13.16
C ARG A 99 -4.80 4.99 -12.84
N ASP A 100 -4.89 5.36 -11.56
CA ASP A 100 -5.68 6.52 -11.15
C ASP A 100 -5.02 7.83 -11.60
N ARG A 101 -3.67 7.87 -11.64
CA ARG A 101 -2.89 8.94 -12.27
C ARG A 101 -3.29 9.15 -13.73
N TYR A 102 -3.36 8.09 -14.53
CA TYR A 102 -3.77 8.16 -15.93
C TYR A 102 -5.23 8.63 -16.08
N ARG A 103 -6.15 8.12 -15.24
CA ARG A 103 -7.56 8.54 -15.29
C ARG A 103 -7.73 10.01 -14.91
N PHE A 104 -6.94 10.51 -13.98
CA PHE A 104 -6.94 11.92 -13.62
C PHE A 104 -6.37 12.80 -14.73
N GLN A 105 -5.28 12.38 -15.38
CA GLN A 105 -4.72 13.09 -16.53
C GLN A 105 -5.70 13.14 -17.71
N ASP A 106 -6.36 12.03 -18.02
CA ASP A 106 -7.41 11.96 -19.03
C ASP A 106 -8.60 12.87 -18.68
N ALA A 107 -9.09 12.78 -17.44
CA ALA A 107 -10.18 13.63 -16.94
C ALA A 107 -9.83 15.12 -17.02
N LYS A 108 -8.60 15.50 -16.63
CA LYS A 108 -8.12 16.89 -16.72
C LYS A 108 -8.05 17.34 -18.18
N SER A 109 -7.47 16.53 -19.08
CA SER A 109 -7.40 16.84 -20.51
C SER A 109 -8.78 17.08 -21.13
N ARG A 110 -9.76 16.22 -20.81
CA ARG A 110 -11.12 16.32 -21.35
C ARG A 110 -11.91 17.49 -20.77
N PHE A 111 -11.68 17.81 -19.49
CA PHE A 111 -12.25 19.00 -18.86
C PHE A 111 -11.66 20.28 -19.47
N ASP A 112 -10.35 20.29 -19.72
CA ASP A 112 -9.63 21.41 -20.33
C ASP A 112 -10.04 21.65 -21.80
N ALA A 113 -10.39 20.59 -22.53
CA ALA A 113 -10.92 20.63 -23.88
C ALA A 113 -12.43 20.99 -23.97
N GLU A 114 -13.08 21.29 -22.84
CA GLU A 114 -14.52 21.55 -22.73
C GLU A 114 -15.44 20.39 -23.17
N GLU A 115 -14.92 19.17 -23.22
CA GLU A 115 -15.69 17.98 -23.60
C GLU A 115 -16.59 17.49 -22.48
N VAL A 116 -16.14 17.62 -21.22
CA VAL A 116 -16.83 17.13 -20.02
C VAL A 116 -16.95 18.22 -18.96
N SER A 117 -17.95 18.12 -18.08
CA SER A 117 -18.02 18.93 -16.85
C SER A 117 -17.12 18.35 -15.76
N ASP A 118 -16.87 19.16 -14.74
CA ASP A 118 -16.09 18.83 -13.54
C ASP A 118 -16.61 17.61 -12.75
N HIS A 119 -17.83 17.12 -13.01
CA HIS A 119 -18.34 15.86 -12.45
C HIS A 119 -17.43 14.64 -12.71
N VAL A 120 -16.62 14.67 -13.79
CA VAL A 120 -15.68 13.60 -14.14
C VAL A 120 -14.69 13.32 -13.00
N PHE A 121 -14.31 14.36 -12.24
CA PHE A 121 -13.38 14.24 -11.12
C PHE A 121 -13.99 13.52 -9.91
N ARG A 122 -15.33 13.49 -9.80
CA ARG A 122 -16.06 12.77 -8.73
C ARG A 122 -15.83 11.25 -8.83
N GLY A 123 -15.74 10.73 -10.05
CA GLY A 123 -15.48 9.31 -10.32
C GLY A 123 -14.03 8.88 -10.08
N VAL A 124 -13.09 9.84 -10.02
CA VAL A 124 -11.66 9.58 -9.80
C VAL A 124 -11.33 9.53 -8.30
N HIS A 125 -12.03 10.31 -7.45
CA HIS A 125 -11.61 10.55 -6.08
C HIS A 125 -11.94 9.45 -5.05
N ASP A 126 -13.20 9.02 -4.92
CA ASP A 126 -13.68 8.64 -3.57
C ASP A 126 -13.62 7.16 -3.21
N ARG A 127 -13.94 6.25 -4.13
CA ARG A 127 -14.04 4.82 -3.76
C ARG A 127 -12.68 4.13 -3.69
N ILE A 128 -11.78 4.48 -4.59
CA ILE A 128 -10.59 3.65 -4.86
C ILE A 128 -9.49 3.95 -3.86
N PHE A 129 -9.25 5.23 -3.55
CA PHE A 129 -8.21 5.65 -2.62
C PHE A 129 -8.48 5.20 -1.18
N CYS A 130 -9.75 5.27 -0.76
CA CYS A 130 -10.18 4.82 0.56
C CYS A 130 -10.07 3.29 0.70
N ILE A 131 -10.45 2.54 -0.35
CA ILE A 131 -10.26 1.09 -0.39
C ILE A 131 -8.77 0.74 -0.36
N LEU A 132 -7.94 1.43 -1.14
CA LEU A 132 -6.50 1.16 -1.20
C LEU A 132 -5.84 1.37 0.16
N ASN A 133 -6.12 2.49 0.82
CA ASN A 133 -5.61 2.78 2.15
C ASN A 133 -6.06 1.74 3.18
N ARG A 134 -7.31 1.27 3.09
CA ARG A 134 -7.84 0.26 4.00
C ARG A 134 -7.22 -1.11 3.77
N SER A 135 -7.09 -1.53 2.51
CA SER A 135 -6.38 -2.76 2.13
C SER A 135 -4.92 -2.70 2.54
N TYR A 136 -4.29 -1.54 2.40
CA TYR A 136 -2.93 -1.28 2.85
C TYR A 136 -2.75 -1.54 4.34
N LEU A 137 -3.58 -0.91 5.16
CA LEU A 137 -3.56 -1.13 6.60
C LEU A 137 -3.77 -2.61 6.91
N ILE A 138 -4.81 -3.25 6.37
CA ILE A 138 -5.11 -4.67 6.65
C ILE A 138 -3.90 -5.58 6.34
N LEU A 139 -3.26 -5.39 5.18
CA LEU A 139 -2.10 -6.18 4.77
C LEU A 139 -0.87 -5.88 5.64
N GLN A 140 -0.66 -4.63 6.05
CA GLN A 140 0.42 -4.24 6.96
C GLN A 140 0.25 -4.87 8.34
N TRP A 141 -0.96 -4.77 8.92
CA TRP A 141 -1.29 -5.42 10.19
C TRP A 141 -1.16 -6.95 10.09
N GLY A 142 -1.61 -7.54 8.97
CA GLY A 142 -1.48 -8.96 8.70
C GLY A 142 -0.03 -9.44 8.59
N ALA A 143 0.81 -8.69 7.88
CA ALA A 143 2.24 -8.97 7.78
C ALA A 143 2.91 -8.88 9.16
N GLY A 144 2.65 -7.81 9.92
CA GLY A 144 3.16 -7.65 11.28
C GLY A 144 2.77 -8.81 12.21
N ALA A 145 1.51 -9.23 12.18
CA ALA A 145 1.02 -10.39 12.93
C ALA A 145 1.73 -11.69 12.50
N ALA A 146 1.93 -11.89 11.21
CA ALA A 146 2.66 -13.06 10.69
C ALA A 146 4.12 -13.10 11.14
N PHE A 147 4.81 -11.95 11.17
CA PHE A 147 6.18 -11.84 11.70
C PHE A 147 6.24 -12.19 13.19
N ILE A 148 5.32 -11.65 14.00
CA ILE A 148 5.29 -11.93 15.45
C ILE A 148 4.99 -13.41 15.70
N ALA A 149 3.98 -13.98 15.02
CA ALA A 149 3.65 -15.39 15.13
C ALA A 149 4.81 -16.28 14.69
N GLY A 150 5.48 -15.94 13.58
CA GLY A 150 6.67 -16.62 13.09
C GLY A 150 7.76 -16.66 14.15
N ALA A 151 8.08 -15.51 14.75
CA ALA A 151 9.11 -15.42 15.79
C ALA A 151 8.77 -16.27 17.02
N ILE A 152 7.53 -16.23 17.50
CA ILE A 152 7.07 -17.03 18.65
C ILE A 152 7.21 -18.53 18.36
N LEU A 153 6.73 -18.98 17.19
CA LEU A 153 6.78 -20.39 16.80
C LEU A 153 8.21 -20.88 16.65
N THR A 154 9.10 -20.07 16.05
CA THR A 154 10.52 -20.40 15.93
C THR A 154 11.18 -20.51 17.31
N LEU A 155 10.91 -19.57 18.23
CA LEU A 155 11.47 -19.59 19.60
C LEU A 155 10.98 -20.79 20.42
N ILE A 156 9.69 -21.11 20.37
CA ILE A 156 9.13 -22.32 21.02
C ILE A 156 9.81 -23.57 20.45
N GLY A 157 9.94 -23.65 19.13
CA GLY A 157 10.60 -24.76 18.47
C GLY A 157 12.06 -24.92 18.90
N VAL A 158 12.84 -23.83 19.00
CA VAL A 158 14.21 -23.91 19.54
C VAL A 158 14.21 -24.47 20.96
N ARG A 159 13.29 -24.01 21.82
CA ARG A 159 13.21 -24.44 23.23
C ARG A 159 12.78 -25.90 23.41
N CYS A 160 11.99 -26.45 22.50
CA CYS A 160 11.57 -27.85 22.51
C CYS A 160 12.64 -28.80 21.90
N ALA A 161 13.62 -28.26 21.17
CA ALA A 161 14.70 -29.01 20.55
C ALA A 161 16.00 -29.05 21.38
N ALA A 162 16.09 -28.22 22.41
CA ALA A 162 17.15 -28.18 23.42
C ALA A 162 16.83 -29.14 24.58
#